data_AF-A0A7C2NBR8-F1
#
_entry.id   AF-A0A7C2NBR8-F1
#
_cell.length_a   1.000
_cell.length_b   1.000
_cell.length_c   1.000
_cell.angle_alpha   90.00
_cell.angle_beta   90.00
_cell.angle_gamma   90.00
#
_symmetry.space_group_name_H-M   'P 1'
#
loop_
_entity.id
_entity.type
_entity.pdbx_description
1 polymer ?
#
loop_
_entity_poly.entity_id
_entity_poly.type
_entity_poly.pdbx_seq_one_letter_code
_entity_poly.pdbx_strand_id
1 'polypeptide(L)'
;MAKVLVMGVPMDLGQSRRGTDMGPSAMRYARLAETLQAIGHEVEDLGNLQVPVVESLQGGDRRERGGMVYVEAIREVCRRTAEAIRKLDPSVFPIVLGGDHSVALGSIAGLASFGPTGVVWVDAHADFNTPETSPSGNVHGMPLAALCGLGDQRLASLLGQGQPVLNPQNVVLVGVRSVDPGERETLKQAGVTVYTMKEVDRLGIARIAEDIMAKLAHLSRVHVSLDADVLDPEEA
;
A
#
# COMPACT_ATOMS: atom_id res chain seq x y z
N MET A 1 -22.32 -4.11 -13.06
CA MET A 1 -21.34 -3.19 -13.68
C MET A 1 -20.97 -2.15 -12.65
N ALA A 2 -19.68 -1.87 -12.49
CA ALA A 2 -19.18 -0.89 -11.52
C ALA A 2 -18.53 0.28 -12.27
N LYS A 3 -18.62 1.49 -11.70
CA LYS A 3 -17.83 2.65 -12.13
C LYS A 3 -16.46 2.57 -11.48
N VAL A 4 -15.41 2.42 -12.29
CA VAL A 4 -14.01 2.28 -11.88
C VAL A 4 -13.30 3.61 -12.12
N LEU A 5 -12.61 4.11 -11.09
CA LEU A 5 -11.79 5.31 -11.20
C LEU A 5 -10.32 4.92 -11.10
N VAL A 6 -9.53 5.24 -12.12
CA VAL A 6 -8.09 4.96 -12.13
C VAL A 6 -7.34 6.24 -11.78
N MET A 7 -6.43 6.18 -10.81
CA MET A 7 -5.58 7.30 -10.41
C MET A 7 -4.14 6.83 -10.30
N GLY A 8 -3.22 7.53 -10.96
CA GLY A 8 -1.79 7.26 -10.81
C GLY A 8 -1.15 8.10 -9.72
N VAL A 9 -0.25 7.49 -8.96
CA VAL A 9 0.62 8.16 -8.00
C VAL A 9 2.03 7.69 -8.30
N PRO A 10 2.77 8.39 -9.19
CA PRO A 10 4.10 7.99 -9.65
C PRO A 10 5.15 8.25 -8.55
N MET A 11 5.02 7.54 -7.43
CA MET A 11 5.91 7.65 -6.29
C MET A 11 7.21 6.90 -6.56
N ASP A 12 8.32 7.60 -6.43
CA ASP A 12 9.65 7.00 -6.44
C ASP A 12 10.47 7.80 -5.44
N LEU A 13 10.19 7.60 -4.15
CA LEU A 13 10.83 8.30 -3.04
C LEU A 13 11.03 7.37 -1.85
N GLY A 14 10.11 6.43 -1.65
CA GLY A 14 10.09 5.53 -0.51
C GLY A 14 11.21 4.51 -0.53
N GLN A 15 11.82 4.22 -1.68
CA GLN A 15 12.89 3.22 -1.83
C GLN A 15 14.14 3.78 -2.51
N SER A 16 15.23 3.00 -2.48
CA SER A 16 16.51 3.38 -3.09
C SER A 16 16.59 3.12 -4.60
N ARG A 17 15.88 2.10 -5.12
CA ARG A 17 15.85 1.80 -6.56
C ARG A 17 14.91 2.75 -7.27
N ARG A 18 15.38 3.34 -8.37
CA ARG A 18 14.62 4.30 -9.17
C ARG A 18 13.82 3.61 -10.27
N GLY A 19 12.74 4.24 -10.70
CA GLY A 19 11.97 3.87 -11.88
C GLY A 19 10.54 3.39 -11.60
N THR A 20 10.14 3.25 -10.34
CA THR A 20 8.75 2.88 -10.01
C THR A 20 7.76 3.99 -10.33
N ASP A 21 8.20 5.23 -10.46
CA ASP A 21 7.40 6.36 -10.96
C ASP A 21 6.83 6.12 -12.36
N MET A 22 7.45 5.25 -13.16
CA MET A 22 6.96 4.86 -14.48
C MET A 22 5.81 3.84 -14.42
N GLY A 23 5.57 3.20 -13.27
CA GLY A 23 4.53 2.17 -13.08
C GLY A 23 3.14 2.58 -13.56
N PRO A 24 2.60 3.76 -13.19
CA PRO A 24 1.30 4.22 -13.66
C PRO A 24 1.24 4.43 -15.17
N SER A 25 2.35 4.78 -15.81
CA SER A 25 2.39 4.91 -17.27
C SER A 25 2.46 3.55 -17.94
N ALA A 26 3.23 2.61 -17.39
CA ALA A 26 3.34 1.24 -17.90
C ALA A 26 1.99 0.51 -17.87
N MET A 27 1.23 0.63 -16.77
CA MET A 27 -0.10 0.01 -16.66
C MET A 27 -1.11 0.59 -17.65
N ARG A 28 -1.04 1.90 -17.92
CA ARG A 28 -1.86 2.52 -18.98
C ARG A 28 -1.45 2.05 -20.36
N TYR A 29 -0.15 1.97 -20.63
CA TYR A 29 0.38 1.44 -21.88
C TYR A 29 -0.05 -0.02 -22.12
N ALA A 30 -0.15 -0.81 -21.04
CA ALA A 30 -0.68 -2.17 -21.05
C ALA A 30 -2.22 -2.25 -21.20
N ARG A 31 -2.89 -1.14 -21.51
CA ARG A 31 -4.33 -1.05 -21.84
C ARG A 31 -5.25 -1.47 -20.68
N LEU A 32 -4.91 -1.06 -19.46
CA LEU A 32 -5.71 -1.35 -18.26
C LEU A 32 -7.18 -0.89 -18.43
N ALA A 33 -7.40 0.34 -18.91
CA ALA A 33 -8.74 0.90 -19.03
C ALA A 33 -9.59 0.12 -20.05
N GLU A 34 -9.03 -0.19 -21.21
CA GLU A 34 -9.72 -0.96 -22.24
C GLU A 34 -10.01 -2.39 -21.80
N THR A 35 -9.10 -3.00 -21.03
CA THR A 35 -9.29 -4.34 -20.47
C THR A 35 -10.46 -4.36 -19.49
N LEU A 36 -10.56 -3.37 -18.61
CA LEU A 36 -11.66 -3.21 -17.66
C LEU A 36 -12.99 -2.90 -18.37
N GLN A 37 -12.96 -2.08 -19.42
CA GLN A 37 -14.13 -1.81 -20.27
C GLN A 37 -14.61 -3.06 -21.01
N ALA A 38 -13.69 -3.89 -21.50
CA ALA A 38 -14.02 -5.13 -22.23
C ALA A 38 -14.76 -6.16 -21.35
N ILE A 39 -14.55 -6.14 -20.03
CA ILE A 39 -15.30 -6.98 -19.07
C ILE A 39 -16.55 -6.28 -18.49
N GLY A 40 -16.92 -5.11 -19.03
CA GLY A 40 -18.20 -4.44 -18.75
C GLY A 40 -18.18 -3.37 -17.65
N HIS A 41 -17.02 -2.81 -17.31
CA HIS A 41 -16.94 -1.66 -16.39
C HIS A 41 -16.99 -0.31 -17.12
N GLU A 42 -17.56 0.69 -16.46
CA GLU A 42 -17.35 2.09 -16.85
C GLU A 42 -16.04 2.54 -16.22
N VAL A 43 -15.10 3.06 -17.01
CA VAL A 43 -13.77 3.43 -16.53
C VAL A 43 -13.50 4.90 -16.82
N GLU A 44 -13.10 5.63 -15.79
CA GLU A 44 -12.66 7.02 -15.87
C GLU A 44 -11.23 7.11 -15.31
N ASP A 45 -10.29 7.62 -16.11
CA ASP A 45 -8.91 7.84 -15.71
C ASP A 45 -8.74 9.29 -15.24
N LEU A 46 -8.42 9.45 -13.95
CA LEU A 46 -8.24 10.75 -13.28
C LEU A 46 -6.85 11.34 -13.52
N GLY A 47 -5.98 10.66 -14.27
CA GLY A 47 -4.60 11.06 -14.51
C GLY A 47 -3.70 10.76 -13.31
N ASN A 48 -2.65 11.55 -13.15
CA ASN A 48 -1.67 11.37 -12.08
C ASN A 48 -1.77 12.48 -11.04
N LEU A 49 -1.64 12.12 -9.77
CA LEU A 49 -1.28 13.08 -8.74
C LEU A 49 0.16 13.54 -8.94
N GLN A 50 0.40 14.81 -8.61
CA GLN A 50 1.73 15.40 -8.71
C GLN A 50 2.63 14.90 -7.57
N VAL A 51 3.71 14.21 -7.92
CA VAL A 51 4.76 13.77 -6.99
C VAL A 51 6.03 14.58 -7.27
N PRO A 52 6.73 15.11 -6.26
CA PRO A 52 8.00 15.78 -6.47
C PRO A 52 9.07 14.79 -6.94
N VAL A 53 9.90 15.22 -7.89
CA VAL A 53 11.09 14.45 -8.31
C VAL A 53 12.23 14.69 -7.33
N VAL A 54 13.12 13.71 -7.15
CA VAL A 54 14.20 13.78 -6.15
C VAL A 54 15.09 15.02 -6.33
N GLU A 55 15.36 15.42 -7.58
CA GLU A 55 16.18 16.58 -7.91
C GLU A 55 15.55 17.90 -7.47
N SER A 56 14.23 17.93 -7.30
CA SER A 56 13.48 19.10 -6.82
C SER A 56 13.44 19.19 -5.29
N LEU A 57 13.77 18.11 -4.58
CA LEU A 57 13.83 18.08 -3.12
C LEU A 57 15.15 18.70 -2.66
N GLN A 58 15.07 19.75 -1.85
CA GLN A 58 16.26 20.39 -1.31
C GLN A 58 17.00 19.41 -0.38
N GLY A 59 18.34 19.48 -0.34
CA GLY A 59 19.20 18.48 0.33
C GLY A 59 18.95 18.21 1.83
N GLY A 60 18.01 18.90 2.47
CA GLY A 60 17.55 18.65 3.83
C GLY A 60 16.61 17.45 4.01
N ASP A 61 15.93 16.99 2.95
CA ASP A 61 14.91 15.93 3.05
C ASP A 61 15.48 14.50 2.93
N ARG A 62 16.79 14.35 2.67
CA ARG A 62 17.39 13.05 2.36
C ARG A 62 17.43 12.09 3.55
N ARG A 63 17.65 12.59 4.76
CA ARG A 63 17.57 11.82 6.02
C ARG A 63 17.24 12.80 7.14
N GLU A 64 15.97 12.87 7.50
CA GLU A 64 15.53 13.70 8.62
C GLU A 64 15.74 13.01 9.98
N ARG A 65 15.32 13.66 11.07
CA ARG A 65 15.23 13.03 12.40
C ARG A 65 14.43 11.72 12.30
N GLY A 66 15.01 10.65 12.84
CA GLY A 66 14.44 9.29 12.77
C GLY A 66 15.00 8.42 11.65
N GLY A 67 15.90 8.93 10.79
CA GLY A 67 16.57 8.12 9.77
C GLY A 67 15.74 7.80 8.53
N MET A 68 14.48 8.25 8.47
CA MET A 68 13.59 8.07 7.32
C MET A 68 13.96 9.00 6.15
N VAL A 69 13.98 8.44 4.95
CA VAL A 69 14.34 9.14 3.70
C VAL A 69 13.09 9.79 3.08
N TYR A 70 13.13 11.09 2.77
CA TYR A 70 12.06 11.87 2.11
C TYR A 70 10.68 11.84 2.79
N VAL A 71 10.63 11.61 4.10
CA VAL A 71 9.38 11.36 4.83
C VAL A 71 8.33 12.46 4.68
N GLU A 72 8.69 13.75 4.72
CA GLU A 72 7.71 14.84 4.58
C GLU A 72 7.11 14.90 3.17
N ALA A 73 7.94 14.70 2.13
CA ALA A 73 7.47 14.64 0.75
C ALA A 73 6.52 13.44 0.53
N ILE A 74 6.89 12.27 1.06
CA ILE A 74 6.06 11.06 0.98
C ILE A 74 4.75 11.26 1.72
N ARG A 75 4.80 11.76 2.96
CA ARG A 75 3.63 12.09 3.76
C ARG A 75 2.68 13.03 3.03
N GLU A 76 3.18 14.10 2.41
CA GLU A 76 2.35 15.07 1.72
C GLU A 76 1.69 14.47 0.45
N VAL A 77 2.39 13.61 -0.28
CA VAL A 77 1.78 12.85 -1.38
C VAL A 77 0.70 11.92 -0.85
N CYS A 78 0.98 11.12 0.18
CA CYS A 78 0.01 10.19 0.76
C CYS A 78 -1.22 10.90 1.34
N ARG A 79 -1.04 12.08 1.96
CA ARG A 79 -2.15 12.92 2.45
C ARG A 79 -3.05 13.35 1.29
N ARG A 80 -2.47 13.83 0.19
CA ARG A 80 -3.23 14.23 -1.01
C ARG A 80 -3.92 13.05 -1.67
N THR A 81 -3.29 11.88 -1.73
CA THR A 81 -3.90 10.63 -2.19
C THR A 81 -5.12 10.26 -1.35
N ALA A 82 -4.98 10.28 -0.02
CA ALA A 82 -6.08 10.00 0.89
C ALA A 82 -7.24 11.00 0.75
N GLU A 83 -6.94 12.29 0.60
CA GLU A 83 -7.93 13.34 0.37
C GLU A 83 -8.64 13.20 -0.98
N ALA A 84 -7.94 12.76 -2.02
CA ALA A 84 -8.56 12.50 -3.31
C ALA A 84 -9.57 11.35 -3.21
N ILE A 85 -9.20 10.26 -2.52
CA ILE A 85 -10.07 9.09 -2.31
C ILE A 85 -11.27 9.44 -1.43
N ARG A 86 -11.09 10.24 -0.38
CA ARG A 86 -12.16 10.71 0.51
C ARG A 86 -13.27 11.49 -0.20
N LYS A 87 -12.95 12.12 -1.32
CA LYS A 87 -13.89 12.90 -2.14
C LYS A 87 -14.66 12.05 -3.14
N LEU A 88 -14.28 10.79 -3.31
CA LEU A 88 -14.95 9.88 -4.23
C LEU A 88 -16.32 9.47 -3.66
N ASP A 89 -17.25 9.19 -4.57
CA ASP A 89 -18.52 8.57 -4.21
C ASP A 89 -18.26 7.15 -3.67
N PRO A 90 -18.80 6.75 -2.51
CA PRO A 90 -18.58 5.42 -1.94
C PRO A 90 -19.01 4.24 -2.85
N SER A 91 -19.81 4.49 -3.88
CA SER A 91 -20.24 3.49 -4.87
C SER A 91 -19.24 3.23 -5.99
N VAL A 92 -18.21 4.07 -6.15
CA VAL A 92 -17.16 3.85 -7.16
C VAL A 92 -16.10 2.88 -6.65
N PHE A 93 -15.41 2.24 -7.60
CA PHE A 93 -14.29 1.34 -7.32
C PHE A 93 -12.97 2.04 -7.69
N PRO A 94 -12.22 2.59 -6.72
CA PRO A 94 -10.93 3.23 -7.01
C PRO A 94 -9.82 2.20 -7.25
N ILE A 95 -9.05 2.39 -8.31
CA ILE A 95 -7.77 1.72 -8.58
C ILE A 95 -6.66 2.77 -8.50
N VAL A 96 -5.77 2.61 -7.54
CA VAL A 96 -4.57 3.45 -7.42
C VAL A 96 -3.40 2.72 -8.07
N LEU A 97 -2.85 3.30 -9.13
CA LEU A 97 -1.62 2.83 -9.75
C LEU A 97 -0.45 3.48 -9.04
N GLY A 98 0.30 2.67 -8.30
CA GLY A 98 1.43 3.14 -7.52
C GLY A 98 2.70 3.34 -8.33
N GLY A 99 3.69 3.94 -7.68
CA GLY A 99 5.07 3.61 -7.91
C GLY A 99 5.55 2.73 -6.75
N ASP A 100 6.36 3.25 -5.84
CA ASP A 100 6.72 2.48 -4.64
C ASP A 100 5.54 2.31 -3.67
N HIS A 101 5.63 1.27 -2.82
CA HIS A 101 4.52 0.82 -1.99
C HIS A 101 4.11 1.80 -0.86
N SER A 102 4.88 2.87 -0.63
CA SER A 102 4.50 3.90 0.36
C SER A 102 3.16 4.57 0.02
N VAL A 103 2.75 4.58 -1.26
CA VAL A 103 1.44 5.06 -1.71
C VAL A 103 0.26 4.39 -0.98
N ALA A 104 0.42 3.14 -0.55
CA ALA A 104 -0.62 2.38 0.15
C ALA A 104 -1.06 3.06 1.46
N LEU A 105 -0.15 3.80 2.11
CA LEU A 105 -0.48 4.62 3.27
C LEU A 105 -1.59 5.63 2.95
N GLY A 106 -1.48 6.32 1.81
CA GLY A 106 -2.48 7.27 1.34
C GLY A 106 -3.76 6.58 0.85
N SER A 107 -3.62 5.50 0.06
CA SER A 107 -4.79 4.83 -0.54
C SER A 107 -5.69 4.20 0.52
N ILE A 108 -5.10 3.48 1.47
CA ILE A 108 -5.82 2.79 2.53
C ILE A 108 -6.38 3.80 3.54
N ALA A 109 -5.62 4.83 3.94
CA ALA A 109 -6.13 5.86 4.86
C ALA A 109 -7.28 6.68 4.26
N GLY A 110 -7.26 6.88 2.93
CA GLY A 110 -8.38 7.46 2.19
C GLY A 110 -9.61 6.56 2.24
N LEU A 111 -9.48 5.28 1.89
CA LEU A 111 -10.61 4.35 1.87
C LEU A 111 -11.18 4.09 3.28
N ALA A 112 -10.33 4.03 4.29
CA ALA A 112 -10.72 3.74 5.67
C ALA A 112 -11.59 4.84 6.31
N SER A 113 -11.66 6.05 5.74
CA SER A 113 -12.61 7.06 6.23
C SER A 113 -14.07 6.69 5.97
N PHE A 114 -14.35 5.75 5.06
CA PHE A 114 -15.69 5.23 4.84
C PHE A 114 -16.08 4.14 5.86
N GLY A 115 -15.20 3.78 6.80
CA GLY A 115 -15.48 2.90 7.96
C GLY A 115 -14.41 1.81 8.22
N PRO A 116 -14.75 0.76 9.00
CA PRO A 116 -13.87 -0.39 9.23
C PRO A 116 -13.48 -1.14 7.95
N THR A 117 -12.18 -1.30 7.70
CA THR A 117 -11.64 -1.83 6.44
C THR A 117 -10.73 -3.03 6.70
N GLY A 118 -10.90 -4.09 5.91
CA GLY A 118 -9.95 -5.21 5.86
C GLY A 118 -8.86 -4.94 4.83
N VAL A 119 -7.67 -5.47 5.05
CA VAL A 119 -6.56 -5.34 4.08
C VAL A 119 -6.04 -6.71 3.72
N VAL A 120 -5.95 -6.97 2.43
CA VAL A 120 -5.19 -8.09 1.86
C VAL A 120 -3.94 -7.49 1.23
N TRP A 121 -2.80 -7.77 1.83
CA TRP A 121 -1.49 -7.28 1.41
C TRP A 121 -0.76 -8.40 0.69
N VAL A 122 -0.64 -8.30 -0.63
CA VAL A 122 -0.07 -9.34 -1.50
C VAL A 122 1.30 -8.85 -1.95
N ASP A 123 2.35 -9.39 -1.33
CA ASP A 123 3.69 -8.80 -1.35
C ASP A 123 4.76 -9.83 -0.96
N ALA A 124 5.97 -9.72 -1.51
CA ALA A 124 7.12 -10.51 -1.03
C ALA A 124 7.63 -10.03 0.34
N HIS A 125 7.40 -8.76 0.66
CA HIS A 125 7.77 -8.06 1.88
C HIS A 125 6.56 -7.89 2.81
N ALA A 126 6.85 -7.55 4.07
CA ALA A 126 5.83 -7.33 5.09
C ALA A 126 5.41 -5.86 5.21
N ASP A 127 6.30 -4.94 4.81
CA ASP A 127 6.13 -3.49 4.89
C ASP A 127 5.65 -2.99 6.27
N PHE A 128 6.10 -3.68 7.30
CA PHE A 128 5.71 -3.55 8.70
C PHE A 128 6.87 -3.09 9.59
N ASN A 129 7.91 -2.50 9.01
CA ASN A 129 8.97 -1.88 9.78
C ASN A 129 8.49 -0.56 10.43
N THR A 130 9.10 -0.23 11.56
CA THR A 130 9.12 1.14 12.10
C THR A 130 10.49 1.77 11.81
N PRO A 131 10.69 3.08 12.05
CA PRO A 131 12.02 3.70 11.93
C PRO A 131 13.08 3.01 12.78
N GLU A 132 12.68 2.42 13.91
CA GLU A 132 13.58 1.72 14.84
C GLU A 132 13.97 0.32 14.35
N THR A 133 13.11 -0.36 13.57
CA THR A 133 13.37 -1.72 13.08
C THR A 133 13.96 -1.76 11.69
N SER A 134 13.75 -0.71 10.89
CA SER A 134 14.21 -0.66 9.50
C SER A 134 15.74 -0.58 9.40
N PRO A 135 16.38 -1.44 8.59
CA PRO A 135 17.83 -1.36 8.36
C PRO A 135 18.22 -0.23 7.39
N SER A 136 17.28 0.29 6.60
CA SER A 136 17.56 1.24 5.51
C SER A 136 17.08 2.66 5.79
N GLY A 137 15.99 2.80 6.56
CA GLY A 137 15.23 4.04 6.70
C GLY A 137 14.33 4.34 5.49
N ASN A 138 14.18 3.38 4.58
CA ASN A 138 13.32 3.54 3.40
C ASN A 138 11.84 3.41 3.80
N VAL A 139 11.04 4.44 3.52
CA VAL A 139 9.66 4.54 3.99
C VAL A 139 8.71 3.55 3.30
N HIS A 140 9.04 3.05 2.10
CA HIS A 140 8.20 2.04 1.44
C HIS A 140 8.03 0.75 2.26
N GLY A 141 8.97 0.41 3.14
CA GLY A 141 8.88 -0.75 4.03
C GLY A 141 8.16 -0.50 5.36
N MET A 142 7.55 0.68 5.55
CA MET A 142 6.85 1.08 6.77
C MET A 142 5.33 1.34 6.67
N PRO A 143 4.67 1.38 5.48
CA PRO A 143 3.31 1.89 5.38
C PRO A 143 2.29 1.05 6.16
N LEU A 144 2.44 -0.27 6.22
CA LEU A 144 1.47 -1.14 6.87
C LEU A 144 1.55 -1.03 8.40
N ALA A 145 2.75 -0.95 8.96
CA ALA A 145 2.95 -0.65 10.39
C ALA A 145 2.33 0.70 10.77
N ALA A 146 2.57 1.75 9.96
CA ALA A 146 2.00 3.07 10.17
C ALA A 146 0.46 3.05 10.16
N LEU A 147 -0.15 2.34 9.21
CA LEU A 147 -1.60 2.18 9.14
C LEU A 147 -2.17 1.46 10.38
N CYS A 148 -1.40 0.54 10.97
CA CYS A 148 -1.72 -0.12 12.24
C CYS A 148 -1.39 0.73 13.49
N GLY A 149 -0.96 1.98 13.32
CA GLY A 149 -0.69 2.93 14.40
C GLY A 149 0.68 2.78 15.05
N LEU A 150 1.62 2.10 14.39
CA LEU A 150 2.99 1.88 14.87
C LEU A 150 3.98 2.81 14.15
N GLY A 151 5.12 3.11 14.76
CA GLY A 151 6.19 3.92 14.16
C GLY A 151 5.98 5.44 14.29
N ASP A 152 6.50 6.20 13.31
CA ASP A 152 6.52 7.66 13.35
C ASP A 152 5.11 8.27 13.17
N GLN A 153 4.78 9.22 14.04
CA GLN A 153 3.46 9.87 14.08
C GLN A 153 3.11 10.65 12.81
N ARG A 154 4.12 11.09 12.04
CA ARG A 154 3.91 11.74 10.75
C ARG A 154 3.24 10.82 9.73
N LEU A 155 3.49 9.51 9.83
CA LEU A 155 2.88 8.48 9.00
C LEU A 155 1.65 7.87 9.68
N ALA A 156 1.76 7.48 10.94
CA ALA A 156 0.68 6.81 11.67
C ALA A 156 -0.59 7.69 11.84
N SER A 157 -0.39 9.01 12.01
CA SER A 157 -1.47 10.00 12.08
C SER A 157 -1.54 10.84 10.81
N LEU A 158 -1.39 10.23 9.62
CA LEU A 158 -1.38 10.89 8.31
C LEU A 158 -2.46 11.98 8.16
N LEU A 159 -3.68 11.69 8.64
CA LEU A 159 -4.85 12.57 8.51
C LEU A 159 -5.31 13.13 9.86
N GLY A 160 -4.43 13.17 10.85
CA GLY A 160 -4.68 13.71 12.18
C GLY A 160 -5.58 12.85 13.07
N GLN A 161 -5.82 11.58 12.70
CA GLN A 161 -6.58 10.67 13.55
C GLN A 161 -5.82 10.32 14.84
N GLY A 162 -6.54 10.29 15.97
CA GLY A 162 -6.03 9.85 17.27
C GLY A 162 -6.14 8.33 17.50
N GLN A 163 -6.57 7.57 16.49
CA GLN A 163 -6.67 6.11 16.52
C GLN A 163 -6.00 5.53 15.27
N PRO A 164 -5.50 4.27 15.33
CA PRO A 164 -4.98 3.56 14.16
C PRO A 164 -5.99 3.50 13.01
N VAL A 165 -5.50 3.58 11.78
CA VAL A 165 -6.33 3.48 10.57
C VAL A 165 -6.87 2.06 10.40
N LEU A 166 -6.06 1.06 10.74
CA LEU A 166 -6.38 -0.36 10.65
C LEU A 166 -6.33 -1.03 12.01
N ASN A 167 -7.23 -1.98 12.22
CA ASN A 167 -7.05 -3.00 13.24
C ASN A 167 -6.16 -4.12 12.64
N PRO A 168 -4.98 -4.43 13.23
CA PRO A 168 -4.11 -5.50 12.76
C PRO A 168 -4.80 -6.85 12.54
N GLN A 169 -5.84 -7.16 13.31
CA GLN A 169 -6.61 -8.41 13.18
C GLN A 169 -7.38 -8.52 11.86
N ASN A 170 -7.61 -7.39 11.18
CA ASN A 170 -8.27 -7.30 9.88
C ASN A 170 -7.26 -7.22 8.72
N VAL A 171 -5.97 -7.43 8.99
CA VAL A 171 -4.90 -7.42 7.99
C VAL A 171 -4.42 -8.85 7.73
N VAL A 172 -4.31 -9.21 6.45
CA VAL A 172 -3.78 -10.49 6.00
C VAL A 172 -2.69 -10.27 4.94
N LEU A 173 -1.49 -10.79 5.21
CA LEU A 173 -0.37 -10.78 4.26
C LEU A 173 -0.33 -12.10 3.50
N VAL A 174 -0.02 -12.05 2.20
CA VAL A 174 0.07 -13.22 1.31
C VAL A 174 1.30 -13.10 0.43
N GLY A 175 2.11 -14.17 0.37
CA GLY A 175 3.30 -14.24 -0.50
C GLY A 175 4.61 -13.83 0.17
N VAL A 176 4.55 -13.52 1.47
CA VAL A 176 5.69 -13.02 2.24
C VAL A 176 6.84 -14.03 2.22
N ARG A 177 8.04 -13.56 1.87
CA ARG A 177 9.27 -14.35 1.85
C ARG A 177 10.51 -13.58 2.28
N SER A 178 10.41 -12.26 2.42
CA SER A 178 11.48 -11.36 2.85
C SER A 178 10.98 -10.52 4.02
N VAL A 179 11.48 -10.77 5.23
CA VAL A 179 11.06 -10.08 6.45
C VAL A 179 12.28 -9.77 7.28
N ASP A 180 12.43 -8.52 7.70
CA ASP A 180 13.54 -8.13 8.56
C ASP A 180 13.40 -8.76 9.96
N PRO A 181 14.50 -9.08 10.67
CA PRO A 181 14.42 -9.66 12.01
C PRO A 181 13.62 -8.82 13.02
N GLY A 182 13.77 -7.49 12.97
CA GLY A 182 13.03 -6.56 13.84
C GLY A 182 11.55 -6.45 13.46
N GLU A 183 11.26 -6.47 12.17
CA GLU A 183 9.90 -6.44 11.62
C GLU A 183 9.09 -7.68 12.04
N ARG A 184 9.71 -8.87 12.02
CA ARG A 184 9.05 -10.13 12.34
C ARG A 184 8.42 -10.16 13.74
N GLU A 185 9.09 -9.58 14.73
CA GLU A 185 8.59 -9.56 16.10
C GLU A 185 7.41 -8.58 16.24
N THR A 186 7.54 -7.39 15.66
CA THR A 186 6.46 -6.38 15.60
C THR A 186 5.20 -6.95 14.95
N LEU A 187 5.36 -7.69 13.85
CA LEU A 187 4.27 -8.31 13.09
C LEU A 187 3.51 -9.36 13.93
N LYS A 188 4.26 -10.20 14.66
CA LYS A 188 3.67 -11.20 15.57
C LYS A 188 2.92 -10.55 16.73
N GLN A 189 3.52 -9.53 17.35
CA GLN A 189 2.92 -8.83 18.48
C GLN A 189 1.64 -8.08 18.09
N ALA A 190 1.61 -7.50 16.89
CA ALA A 190 0.41 -6.86 16.35
C ALA A 190 -0.71 -7.89 16.06
N GLY A 191 -0.36 -9.17 15.88
CA GLY A 191 -1.32 -10.24 15.60
C GLY A 191 -1.87 -10.21 14.17
N VAL A 192 -1.09 -9.70 13.23
CA VAL A 192 -1.40 -9.72 11.80
C VAL A 192 -1.34 -11.17 11.30
N THR A 193 -2.27 -11.54 10.41
CA THR A 193 -2.27 -12.88 9.80
C THR A 193 -1.31 -12.91 8.61
N VAL A 194 -0.42 -13.91 8.54
CA VAL A 194 0.60 -13.99 7.49
C VAL A 194 0.57 -15.36 6.83
N TYR A 195 0.44 -15.38 5.51
CA TYR A 195 0.69 -16.53 4.66
C TYR A 195 1.99 -16.29 3.89
N THR A 196 3.08 -16.88 4.38
CA THR A 196 4.36 -16.84 3.66
C THR A 196 4.31 -17.73 2.43
N MET A 197 5.31 -17.66 1.55
CA MET A 197 5.42 -18.59 0.42
C MET A 197 5.39 -20.06 0.87
N LYS A 198 5.89 -20.39 2.06
CA LYS A 198 5.79 -21.74 2.63
C LYS A 198 4.34 -22.16 2.90
N GLU A 199 3.51 -21.25 3.37
CA GLU A 199 2.08 -21.54 3.52
C GLU A 199 1.38 -21.64 2.18
N VAL A 200 1.77 -20.83 1.19
CA VAL A 200 1.26 -20.92 -0.19
C VAL A 200 1.56 -22.29 -0.78
N ASP A 201 2.80 -22.78 -0.68
CA ASP A 201 3.20 -24.11 -1.16
C ASP A 201 2.42 -25.24 -0.47
N ARG A 202 2.18 -25.10 0.83
CA ARG A 202 1.54 -26.15 1.65
C ARG A 202 0.02 -26.19 1.48
N LEU A 203 -0.63 -25.03 1.45
CA LEU A 203 -2.09 -24.91 1.50
C LEU A 203 -2.70 -24.71 0.11
N GLY A 204 -1.95 -24.12 -0.81
CA GLY A 204 -2.44 -23.68 -2.11
C GLY A 204 -3.19 -22.35 -2.04
N ILE A 205 -3.07 -21.53 -3.09
CA ILE A 205 -3.64 -20.18 -3.11
C ILE A 205 -5.17 -20.16 -3.04
N ALA A 206 -5.84 -21.16 -3.60
CA ALA A 206 -7.30 -21.27 -3.55
C ALA A 206 -7.81 -21.39 -2.12
N ARG A 207 -7.16 -22.23 -1.30
CA ARG A 207 -7.51 -22.39 0.11
C ARG A 207 -7.25 -21.12 0.91
N ILE A 208 -6.12 -20.46 0.65
CA ILE A 208 -5.78 -19.20 1.32
C ILE A 208 -6.81 -18.12 0.98
N ALA A 209 -7.27 -18.03 -0.27
CA ALA A 209 -8.32 -17.11 -0.66
C ALA A 209 -9.65 -17.38 0.08
N GLU A 210 -10.04 -18.65 0.24
CA GLU A 210 -11.21 -19.03 1.04
C GLU A 210 -11.07 -18.62 2.50
N ASP A 211 -9.91 -18.88 3.12
CA ASP A 211 -9.63 -18.49 4.50
C ASP A 211 -9.69 -16.96 4.68
N ILE A 212 -9.16 -16.19 3.73
CA ILE A 212 -9.20 -14.71 3.73
C ILE A 212 -10.65 -14.22 3.63
N MET A 213 -11.42 -14.75 2.67
CA MET A 213 -12.83 -14.37 2.51
C MET A 213 -13.64 -14.66 3.78
N ALA A 214 -13.42 -15.81 4.42
CA ALA A 214 -14.08 -16.15 5.67
C ALA A 214 -13.65 -15.23 6.83
N LYS A 215 -12.34 -14.94 6.95
CA LYS A 215 -11.78 -14.09 8.01
C LYS A 215 -12.26 -12.64 7.92
N LEU A 216 -12.44 -12.10 6.72
CA LEU A 216 -12.82 -10.70 6.52
C LEU A 216 -14.32 -10.51 6.22
N ALA A 217 -15.13 -11.58 6.25
CA ALA A 217 -16.56 -11.55 5.93
C ALA A 217 -17.40 -10.61 6.82
N HIS A 218 -16.92 -10.27 8.01
CA HIS A 218 -17.57 -9.31 8.92
C HIS A 218 -17.37 -7.85 8.50
N LEU A 219 -16.53 -7.57 7.49
CA LEU A 219 -16.23 -6.23 7.00
C LEU A 219 -16.93 -6.01 5.67
N SER A 220 -17.57 -4.85 5.52
CA SER A 220 -18.22 -4.46 4.27
C SER A 220 -17.25 -3.99 3.19
N ARG A 221 -15.98 -3.78 3.54
CA ARG A 221 -14.94 -3.25 2.65
C ARG A 221 -13.60 -3.93 2.90
N VAL A 222 -12.95 -4.29 1.80
CA VAL A 222 -11.60 -4.84 1.76
C VAL A 222 -10.79 -4.04 0.75
N HIS A 223 -9.59 -3.61 1.14
CA HIS A 223 -8.59 -3.06 0.26
C HIS A 223 -7.59 -4.15 -0.10
N VAL A 224 -7.32 -4.34 -1.39
CA VAL A 224 -6.24 -5.20 -1.87
C VAL A 224 -5.07 -4.30 -2.23
N SER A 225 -3.95 -4.46 -1.51
CA SER A 225 -2.66 -3.85 -1.88
C SER A 225 -1.82 -4.94 -2.51
N LEU A 226 -1.44 -4.76 -3.78
CA LEU A 226 -0.66 -5.74 -4.53
C LEU A 226 0.66 -5.09 -4.94
N ASP A 227 1.76 -5.59 -4.39
CA ASP A 227 3.09 -5.32 -4.91
C ASP A 227 3.41 -6.35 -6.00
N ALA A 228 3.94 -5.87 -7.13
CA ALA A 228 4.30 -6.76 -8.24
C ALA A 228 5.44 -7.71 -7.85
N ASP A 229 6.28 -7.33 -6.88
CA ASP A 229 7.42 -8.13 -6.44
C ASP A 229 7.03 -9.43 -5.71
N VAL A 230 5.74 -9.62 -5.40
CA VAL A 230 5.19 -10.89 -4.90
C VAL A 230 5.33 -12.00 -5.94
N LEU A 231 5.28 -11.66 -7.22
CA LEU A 231 5.49 -12.60 -8.31
C LEU A 231 6.95 -13.03 -8.36
N ASP A 232 7.22 -14.14 -9.05
CA ASP A 232 8.60 -14.56 -9.26
C ASP A 232 9.29 -13.59 -10.23
N PRO A 233 10.56 -13.20 -10.01
CA PRO A 233 11.29 -12.32 -10.91
C PRO A 233 11.45 -12.83 -12.36
N GLU A 234 11.23 -14.12 -12.62
CA GLU A 234 11.15 -14.65 -13.99
C GLU A 234 9.85 -14.23 -14.71
N GLU A 235 8.83 -13.79 -13.96
CA GLU A 235 7.52 -13.36 -14.45
C GLU A 235 7.29 -11.83 -14.33
N ALA A 236 7.92 -11.14 -13.36
CA ALA A 236 7.71 -9.71 -13.08
C ALA A 236 8.98 -8.94 -12.68
#